data_AF-A0A2D6XS09-F1
#
_entry.id   AF-A0A2D6XS09-F1
#
_cell.length_a   1.000
_cell.length_b   1.000
_cell.length_c   1.000
_cell.angle_alpha   90.00
_cell.angle_beta   90.00
_cell.angle_gamma   90.00
#
_symmetry.space_group_name_H-M   'P 1'
#
loop_
_entity.id
_entity.type
_entity.pdbx_description
1 polymer ?
#
loop_
_entity_poly.entity_id
_entity_poly.type
_entity_poly.pdbx_seq_one_letter_code
_entity_poly.pdbx_strand_id
1 'polypeptide(L)'
;MNILFTGIIIFVITFLLLSWFARANSKKVAKGARSIIILLSLILAIILAVGGRILFSLPLFLLAMSALKIKGLTAIQIFQLWRLLNYLRSSGRFSYYGRHQAAPSSSLTLDEAYKVLGIKRGCSKEEVIKAANNLQKKIHPDVNKDANTERLSQIVNESKQAILKHDFT
;
A
#
# COMPACT_ATOMS: atom_id res chain seq x y z
N MET A 1 40.42 -18.33 34.95
CA MET A 1 40.86 -17.02 34.41
C MET A 1 41.00 -16.08 35.58
N ASN A 2 42.22 -15.61 35.88
CA ASN A 2 42.48 -14.86 37.11
C ASN A 2 41.81 -13.48 37.05
N ILE A 3 40.92 -13.18 38.00
CA ILE A 3 40.17 -11.92 38.09
C ILE A 3 41.08 -10.69 38.01
N LEU A 4 42.28 -10.78 38.59
CA LEU A 4 43.31 -9.73 38.51
C LEU A 4 43.82 -9.51 37.08
N PHE A 5 44.08 -10.59 36.33
CA PHE A 5 44.49 -10.49 34.93
C PHE A 5 43.38 -9.92 34.05
N THR A 6 42.12 -10.33 34.27
CA THR A 6 40.97 -9.80 33.54
C THR A 6 40.76 -8.32 33.82
N GLY A 7 40.95 -7.89 35.08
CA GLY A 7 40.88 -6.49 35.49
C GLY A 7 41.96 -5.62 34.83
N ILE A 8 43.21 -6.09 34.78
CA ILE A 8 44.31 -5.37 34.12
C ILE A 8 44.04 -5.23 32.62
N ILE A 9 43.56 -6.29 31.97
CA ILE A 9 43.23 -6.26 30.53
C ILE A 9 42.13 -5.22 30.26
N ILE A 10 41.05 -5.21 31.05
CA ILE A 10 39.95 -4.24 30.92
C ILE A 10 40.47 -2.81 31.15
N PHE A 11 41.34 -2.61 32.13
CA PHE A 11 41.92 -1.30 32.43
C PHE A 11 42.76 -0.77 31.28
N VAL A 12 43.64 -1.60 30.71
CA VAL A 12 44.48 -1.23 29.55
C VAL A 12 43.63 -0.91 28.33
N ILE A 13 42.61 -1.71 28.04
CA ILE A 13 41.67 -1.46 26.92
C ILE A 13 40.92 -0.14 27.13
N THR A 14 40.42 0.09 28.34
CA THR A 14 39.70 1.32 28.69
C THR A 14 40.60 2.55 28.55
N PHE A 15 41.84 2.46 29.02
CA PHE A 15 42.83 3.53 28.91
C PHE A 15 43.18 3.86 27.44
N LEU A 16 43.37 2.83 26.61
CA LEU A 16 43.60 2.98 25.17
C LEU A 16 42.41 3.66 24.47
N LEU A 17 41.18 3.23 24.79
CA LEU A 17 39.95 3.83 24.24
C LEU A 17 39.81 5.31 24.62
N LEU A 18 40.03 5.66 25.89
CA LEU A 18 39.95 7.04 26.36
C LEU A 18 41.06 7.91 25.74
N SER A 19 42.28 7.39 25.63
CA SER A 19 43.41 8.11 25.03
C SER A 19 43.20 8.38 23.54
N TRP A 20 42.63 7.41 22.82
CA TRP A 20 42.23 7.59 21.42
C TRP A 20 41.10 8.61 21.27
N PHE A 21 40.09 8.55 22.13
CA PHE A 21 38.97 9.49 22.12
C PHE A 21 39.42 10.93 22.40
N ALA A 22 40.33 11.13 23.36
CA ALA A 22 40.87 12.44 23.71
C ALA A 22 41.70 13.09 22.58
N ARG A 23 42.36 12.28 21.73
CA ARG A 23 43.16 12.77 20.59
C ARG A 23 42.36 12.94 19.30
N ALA A 24 41.15 12.40 19.24
CA ALA A 24 40.37 12.38 18.02
C ALA A 24 39.61 13.71 17.81
N ASN A 25 39.66 14.24 16.59
CA ASN A 25 39.03 15.52 16.24
C ASN A 25 37.51 15.45 16.48
N SER A 26 37.02 16.26 17.41
CA SER A 26 35.64 16.25 17.94
C SER A 26 34.56 16.25 16.85
N LYS A 27 34.80 16.93 15.72
CA LYS A 27 33.85 16.99 14.60
C LYS A 27 33.71 15.66 13.84
N LYS A 28 34.79 14.90 13.67
CA LYS A 28 34.77 13.60 12.98
C LYS A 28 34.26 12.49 13.90
N VAL A 29 34.63 12.53 15.18
CA VAL A 29 34.15 11.58 16.19
C VAL A 29 32.66 11.72 16.42
N ALA A 30 32.15 12.95 16.57
CA ALA A 30 30.72 13.18 16.76
C ALA A 30 29.89 12.68 15.55
N LYS A 31 30.41 12.83 14.33
CA LYS A 31 29.75 12.32 13.12
C LYS A 31 29.76 10.78 13.08
N GLY A 32 30.88 10.15 13.41
CA GLY A 32 31.01 8.70 13.48
C GLY A 32 30.14 8.07 14.57
N ALA A 33 30.21 8.62 15.79
CA ALA A 33 29.40 8.19 16.93
C ALA A 33 27.90 8.33 16.62
N ARG A 34 27.47 9.45 15.99
CA ARG A 34 26.09 9.62 15.54
C ARG A 34 25.66 8.52 14.58
N SER A 35 26.49 8.19 13.58
CA SER A 35 26.17 7.10 12.64
C SER A 35 26.09 5.73 13.33
N ILE A 36 26.99 5.45 14.28
CA ILE A 36 26.99 4.20 15.05
C ILE A 36 25.70 4.11 15.90
N ILE A 37 25.31 5.18 16.59
CA ILE A 37 24.09 5.23 17.39
C ILE A 37 22.86 4.98 16.51
N ILE A 38 22.80 5.58 15.32
CA ILE A 38 21.69 5.37 14.37
C ILE A 38 21.63 3.91 13.91
N LEU A 39 22.77 3.31 13.58
CA LEU A 39 22.84 1.91 13.15
C LEU A 39 22.38 0.97 14.27
N LEU A 40 22.86 1.19 15.49
CA LEU A 40 22.53 0.38 16.67
C LEU A 40 21.04 0.51 17.02
N SER A 41 20.51 1.73 16.94
CA SER A 41 19.07 2.03 17.07
C SER A 41 18.23 1.30 16.02
N LEU A 42 18.69 1.25 14.76
CA LEU A 42 17.98 0.57 13.68
C LEU A 42 17.97 -0.96 13.88
N ILE A 43 19.11 -1.54 14.26
CA ILE A 43 19.22 -2.98 14.56
C ILE A 43 18.29 -3.35 15.72
N LEU A 44 18.30 -2.55 16.80
CA LEU A 44 17.44 -2.77 17.95
C LEU A 44 15.95 -2.66 17.58
N ALA A 45 15.57 -1.73 16.70
CA ALA A 45 14.20 -1.59 16.21
C ALA A 45 13.75 -2.84 15.44
N ILE A 46 14.62 -3.41 14.59
CA ILE A 46 14.32 -4.64 13.84
C ILE A 46 14.11 -5.82 14.81
N ILE A 47 15.00 -5.98 15.80
CA ILE A 47 14.88 -7.05 16.81
C ILE A 47 13.56 -6.94 17.58
N LEU A 48 13.19 -5.73 18.02
CA LEU A 48 11.93 -5.48 18.73
C LEU A 48 10.71 -5.74 17.83
N ALA A 49 10.78 -5.41 16.54
CA ALA A 49 9.72 -5.65 15.58
C ALA A 49 9.48 -7.15 15.35
N VAL A 50 10.55 -7.93 15.15
CA VAL A 50 10.47 -9.40 15.03
C VAL A 50 9.96 -10.03 16.32
N GLY A 51 10.33 -9.49 17.47
CA GLY A 51 9.82 -9.90 18.79
C GLY A 51 8.36 -9.50 19.09
N GLY A 52 7.60 -9.01 18.10
CA GLY A 52 6.19 -8.64 18.25
C GLY A 52 5.93 -7.32 19.00
N ARG A 53 6.98 -6.60 19.42
CA ARG A 53 6.89 -5.32 20.15
C ARG A 53 6.91 -4.12 19.20
N ILE A 54 5.98 -4.12 18.24
CA ILE A 54 5.89 -3.11 17.18
C ILE A 54 5.71 -1.69 17.76
N LEU A 55 5.00 -1.55 18.87
CA LEU A 55 4.80 -0.26 19.55
C LEU A 55 6.12 0.40 20.00
N PHE A 56 7.12 -0.38 20.37
CA PHE A 56 8.44 0.13 20.80
C PHE A 56 9.44 0.27 19.64
N SER A 57 9.29 -0.54 18.58
CA SER A 57 10.17 -0.43 17.41
C SER A 57 9.87 0.80 16.54
N LEU A 58 8.61 1.24 16.50
CA LEU A 58 8.16 2.31 15.61
C LEU A 58 8.76 3.69 15.96
N PRO A 59 8.77 4.16 17.23
CA PRO A 59 9.45 5.39 17.60
C PRO A 59 10.96 5.34 17.34
N LEU A 60 11.58 4.19 17.59
CA LEU A 60 13.02 3.98 17.42
C LEU A 60 13.42 3.99 15.93
N PHE A 61 12.58 3.39 15.08
CA PHE A 61 12.72 3.43 13.63
C PHE A 61 12.55 4.84 13.07
N LEU A 62 11.53 5.58 13.52
CA LEU A 62 11.30 6.97 13.10
C LEU A 62 12.44 7.89 13.52
N LEU A 63 13.00 7.69 14.71
CA LEU A 63 14.17 8.44 15.19
C LEU A 63 15.40 8.15 14.33
N ALA A 64 15.65 6.89 13.99
CA ALA A 64 16.74 6.50 13.08
C ALA A 64 16.56 7.15 11.70
N MET A 65 15.35 7.09 11.13
CA MET A 65 15.02 7.70 9.84
C MET A 65 15.18 9.23 9.85
N SER A 66 14.73 9.91 10.90
CA SER A 66 14.89 11.36 11.04
C SER A 66 16.37 11.78 11.12
N ALA A 67 17.22 10.93 11.67
CA ALA A 67 18.64 11.21 11.84
C ALA A 67 19.45 11.00 10.55
N LEU A 68 18.92 10.25 9.57
CA LEU A 68 19.59 9.94 8.31
C LEU A 68 19.64 11.10 7.30
N LYS A 69 19.04 12.27 7.60
CA LYS A 69 19.03 13.47 6.73
C LYS A 69 18.75 13.14 5.25
N ILE A 70 17.91 12.14 4.98
CA ILE A 70 17.56 11.77 3.62
C ILE A 70 16.72 12.93 3.08
N LYS A 71 17.28 13.69 2.13
CA LYS A 71 16.58 14.77 1.45
C LYS A 71 15.36 14.15 0.76
N GLY A 72 14.14 14.45 1.24
CA GLY A 72 12.90 13.94 0.64
C GLY A 72 12.01 13.06 1.53
N LEU A 73 12.50 12.60 2.69
CA LEU A 73 11.73 11.80 3.66
C LEU A 73 11.64 12.49 5.03
N THR A 74 11.45 13.80 5.03
CA THR A 74 11.14 14.51 6.28
C THR A 74 9.78 14.06 6.83
N ALA A 75 9.58 14.11 8.14
CA ALA A 75 8.32 13.71 8.78
C ALA A 75 7.09 14.41 8.16
N ILE A 76 7.27 15.67 7.76
CA ILE A 76 6.24 16.48 7.08
C ILE A 76 5.93 15.93 5.69
N GLN A 77 6.94 15.49 4.92
CA GLN A 77 6.73 14.87 3.60
C GLN A 77 6.00 13.52 3.71
N ILE A 78 6.33 12.71 4.72
CA ILE A 78 5.57 11.48 5.04
C ILE A 78 4.10 11.81 5.34
N PHE A 79 3.85 12.85 6.15
CA PHE A 79 2.49 13.26 6.50
C PHE A 79 1.69 13.75 5.28
N GLN A 80 2.33 14.54 4.41
CA GLN A 80 1.72 15.00 3.16
C GLN A 80 1.39 13.82 2.22
N LEU A 81 2.28 12.84 2.11
CA LEU A 81 2.07 11.64 1.29
C LEU A 81 0.95 10.77 1.85
N TRP A 82 0.89 10.60 3.18
CA TRP A 82 -0.20 9.89 3.85
C TRP A 82 -1.56 10.57 3.61
N ARG A 83 -1.62 11.90 3.67
CA ARG A 83 -2.84 12.68 3.34
C ARG A 83 -3.27 12.47 1.89
N LEU A 84 -2.34 12.53 0.95
CA LEU A 84 -2.60 12.29 -0.47
C LEU A 84 -3.13 10.87 -0.70
N LEU A 85 -2.51 9.87 -0.08
CA LEU A 85 -2.93 8.48 -0.18
C LEU A 85 -4.32 8.25 0.39
N ASN A 86 -4.65 8.88 1.53
CA ASN A 86 -5.99 8.82 2.10
C ASN A 86 -7.03 9.49 1.20
N TYR A 87 -6.69 10.63 0.58
CA TYR A 87 -7.56 11.29 -0.39
C TYR A 87 -7.81 10.39 -1.62
N LEU A 88 -6.75 9.82 -2.20
CA LEU A 88 -6.84 8.89 -3.33
C LEU A 88 -7.68 7.65 -2.97
N ARG A 89 -7.46 7.06 -1.79
CA ARG A 89 -8.26 5.94 -1.27
C ARG A 89 -9.73 6.31 -1.11
N SER A 90 -10.02 7.51 -0.60
CA SER A 90 -11.39 8.01 -0.41
C SER A 90 -12.11 8.34 -1.73
N SER A 91 -11.36 8.64 -2.79
CA SER A 91 -11.92 8.98 -4.11
C SER A 91 -12.46 7.78 -4.89
N GLY A 92 -12.41 6.56 -4.35
CA GLY A 92 -13.04 5.36 -4.94
C GLY A 92 -12.43 4.84 -6.24
N ARG A 93 -11.43 5.53 -6.81
CA ARG A 93 -10.81 5.20 -8.11
C ARG A 93 -9.85 4.01 -8.10
N PHE A 94 -9.63 3.39 -6.94
CA PHE A 94 -8.65 2.30 -6.76
C PHE A 94 -9.26 0.96 -6.33
N SER A 95 -10.59 0.81 -6.35
CA SER A 95 -11.27 -0.45 -5.98
C SER A 95 -11.37 -1.47 -7.13
N TYR A 96 -10.47 -1.45 -8.11
CA TYR A 96 -10.47 -2.43 -9.21
C TYR A 96 -10.04 -3.84 -8.73
N TYR A 97 -9.11 -3.92 -7.77
CA TYR A 97 -8.51 -5.18 -7.32
C TYR A 97 -9.22 -5.88 -6.15
N GLY A 98 -10.37 -5.37 -5.70
CA GLY A 98 -11.11 -5.90 -4.55
C GLY A 98 -12.35 -6.72 -4.87
N ARG A 99 -12.77 -6.83 -6.14
CA ARG A 99 -13.98 -7.56 -6.52
C ARG A 99 -13.65 -8.98 -7.00
N HIS A 100 -13.03 -9.77 -6.12
CA HIS A 100 -13.16 -11.21 -6.25
C HIS A 100 -14.59 -11.60 -5.85
N GLN A 101 -15.39 -11.94 -6.86
CA GLN A 101 -16.45 -12.95 -6.78
C GLN A 101 -17.52 -12.79 -5.68
N ALA A 102 -17.91 -11.56 -5.33
CA ALA A 102 -19.26 -11.39 -4.78
C ALA A 102 -20.24 -11.59 -5.95
N ALA A 103 -21.04 -12.66 -5.90
CA ALA A 103 -22.10 -12.91 -6.86
C ALA A 103 -22.92 -11.61 -7.08
N PRO A 104 -23.33 -11.31 -8.33
CA PRO A 104 -24.07 -10.10 -8.63
C PRO A 104 -25.39 -10.14 -7.87
N SER A 105 -25.46 -9.39 -6.77
CA SER A 105 -26.68 -9.12 -6.01
C SER A 105 -27.13 -7.71 -6.31
N SER A 106 -27.18 -7.37 -7.60
CA SER A 106 -28.06 -6.29 -8.06
C SER A 106 -29.43 -6.92 -8.27
N SER A 107 -30.44 -6.34 -7.62
CA SER A 107 -31.85 -6.65 -7.78
C SER A 107 -32.37 -6.20 -9.16
N LEU A 108 -31.66 -6.52 -10.23
CA LEU A 108 -32.06 -6.19 -11.58
C LEU A 108 -33.00 -7.30 -12.04
N THR A 109 -34.28 -6.97 -12.19
CA THR A 109 -35.27 -7.93 -12.67
C THR A 109 -34.96 -8.30 -14.12
N LEU A 110 -35.37 -9.50 -14.56
CA LEU A 110 -35.15 -9.92 -15.94
C LEU A 110 -35.77 -8.93 -16.94
N ASP A 111 -36.93 -8.34 -16.61
CA ASP A 111 -37.54 -7.30 -17.44
C ASP A 111 -36.65 -6.08 -17.65
N GLU A 112 -36.01 -5.62 -16.57
CA GLU A 112 -35.09 -4.49 -16.60
C GLU A 112 -33.84 -4.82 -17.40
N ALA A 113 -33.31 -6.04 -17.30
CA ALA A 113 -32.15 -6.47 -18.08
C ALA A 113 -32.42 -6.40 -19.59
N TYR A 114 -33.60 -6.86 -20.04
CA TYR A 114 -34.03 -6.77 -21.43
C TYR A 114 -34.20 -5.31 -21.90
N LYS A 115 -34.78 -4.45 -21.04
CA LYS A 115 -34.92 -3.01 -21.31
C LYS A 115 -33.57 -2.29 -21.42
N VAL A 116 -32.60 -2.61 -20.55
CA VAL A 116 -31.25 -2.04 -20.56
C VAL A 116 -30.52 -2.36 -21.87
N LEU A 117 -30.64 -3.60 -22.36
CA LEU A 117 -30.03 -4.00 -23.63
C LEU A 117 -30.84 -3.59 -24.88
N GLY A 118 -32.08 -3.12 -24.69
CA GLY A 118 -32.96 -2.68 -25.78
C GLY A 118 -33.50 -3.83 -26.65
N ILE A 119 -33.59 -5.03 -26.10
CA ILE A 119 -34.03 -6.25 -26.80
C ILE A 119 -35.31 -6.81 -26.18
N LYS A 120 -36.10 -7.53 -26.98
CA LYS A 120 -37.36 -8.16 -26.53
C LYS A 120 -37.08 -9.52 -25.88
N ARG A 121 -38.00 -9.97 -25.02
CA ARG A 121 -37.96 -11.34 -24.46
C ARG A 121 -38.13 -12.37 -25.58
N GLY A 122 -37.34 -13.45 -25.54
CA GLY A 122 -37.34 -14.51 -26.56
C GLY A 122 -36.31 -14.33 -27.69
N CYS A 123 -35.37 -13.40 -27.54
CA CYS A 123 -34.21 -13.26 -28.45
C CYS A 123 -33.27 -14.47 -28.37
N SER A 124 -32.42 -14.64 -29.40
CA SER A 124 -31.39 -15.69 -29.37
C SER A 124 -30.21 -15.29 -28.47
N LYS A 125 -29.46 -16.29 -27.97
CA LYS A 125 -28.26 -16.06 -27.14
C LYS A 125 -27.25 -15.13 -27.84
N GLU A 126 -27.13 -15.26 -29.16
CA GLU A 126 -26.21 -14.45 -29.98
C GLU A 126 -26.63 -12.99 -30.06
N GLU A 127 -27.94 -12.73 -30.15
CA GLU A 127 -28.50 -11.38 -30.16
C GLU A 127 -28.23 -10.64 -28.86
N VAL A 128 -28.38 -11.31 -27.71
CA VAL A 128 -28.06 -10.75 -26.39
C VAL A 128 -26.60 -10.34 -26.30
N ILE A 129 -25.69 -11.20 -26.75
CA ILE A 129 -24.25 -10.93 -26.74
C ILE A 129 -23.90 -9.76 -27.68
N LYS A 130 -24.50 -9.73 -28.88
CA LYS A 130 -24.28 -8.66 -29.87
C LYS A 130 -24.77 -7.31 -29.37
N ALA A 131 -25.95 -7.26 -28.76
CA ALA A 131 -26.52 -6.04 -28.17
C ALA A 131 -25.65 -5.50 -27.04
N ALA A 132 -25.25 -6.36 -26.09
CA ALA A 132 -24.35 -5.99 -25.00
C ALA A 132 -22.99 -5.47 -25.49
N ASN A 133 -22.36 -6.16 -26.46
CA ASN A 133 -21.08 -5.74 -27.01
C ASN A 133 -21.17 -4.39 -27.75
N ASN A 134 -22.25 -4.16 -28.50
CA ASN A 134 -22.48 -2.88 -29.17
C ASN A 134 -22.68 -1.74 -28.19
N LEU A 135 -23.41 -1.99 -27.10
CA LEU A 135 -23.66 -0.98 -26.08
C LEU A 135 -22.40 -0.70 -25.27
N GLN A 136 -21.62 -1.73 -24.93
CA GLN A 136 -20.31 -1.63 -24.28
C GLN A 136 -19.30 -0.78 -25.09
N LYS A 137 -19.28 -0.91 -26.43
CA LYS A 137 -18.44 -0.08 -27.30
C LYS A 137 -18.80 1.40 -27.24
N LYS A 138 -20.10 1.73 -27.10
CA LYS A 138 -20.58 3.12 -27.00
C LYS A 138 -20.25 3.77 -25.65
N ILE A 139 -20.21 2.96 -24.59
CA ILE A 139 -19.87 3.38 -23.22
C ILE A 139 -18.43 3.02 -22.85
N HIS A 140 -17.52 2.85 -23.80
CA HIS A 140 -16.13 2.58 -23.44
C HIS A 140 -15.47 3.86 -22.93
N PRO A 141 -14.69 3.84 -21.83
CA PRO A 141 -14.01 5.03 -21.29
C PRO A 141 -13.07 5.70 -22.31
N ASP A 142 -12.57 4.96 -23.30
CA ASP A 142 -11.75 5.52 -24.38
C ASP A 142 -12.55 6.39 -25.35
N VAL A 143 -13.85 6.09 -25.51
CA VAL A 143 -14.75 6.81 -26.42
C VAL A 143 -15.50 7.91 -25.67
N ASN A 144 -15.86 7.66 -24.41
CA ASN A 144 -16.50 8.64 -23.55
C ASN A 144 -15.74 8.83 -22.22
N LYS A 145 -15.12 10.01 -22.06
CA LYS A 145 -14.31 10.40 -20.89
C LYS A 145 -15.15 10.89 -19.69
N ASP A 146 -16.46 10.67 -19.70
CA ASP A 146 -17.34 11.05 -18.61
C ASP A 146 -17.12 10.18 -17.35
N ALA A 147 -17.31 10.78 -16.17
CA ALA A 147 -17.06 10.13 -14.89
C ALA A 147 -18.00 8.94 -14.55
N ASN A 148 -19.08 8.74 -15.32
CA ASN A 148 -20.11 7.72 -15.05
C ASN A 148 -20.02 6.47 -15.95
N THR A 149 -19.02 6.42 -16.84
CA THR A 149 -18.87 5.36 -17.84
C THR A 149 -18.65 3.97 -17.23
N GLU A 150 -17.94 3.89 -16.09
CA GLU A 150 -17.69 2.64 -15.37
C GLU A 150 -18.98 2.00 -14.82
N ARG A 151 -19.85 2.80 -14.19
CA ARG A 151 -21.10 2.31 -13.62
C ARG A 151 -22.07 1.83 -14.69
N LEU A 152 -22.13 2.54 -15.82
CA LEU A 152 -22.93 2.11 -16.98
C LEU A 152 -22.41 0.79 -17.54
N SER A 153 -21.09 0.62 -17.67
CA SER A 153 -20.51 -0.64 -18.14
C SER A 153 -20.82 -1.81 -17.20
N GLN A 154 -20.81 -1.56 -15.89
CA GLN A 154 -21.17 -2.58 -14.91
C GLN A 154 -22.63 -3.05 -15.10
N ILE A 155 -23.58 -2.13 -15.22
CA ILE A 155 -25.02 -2.44 -15.40
C ILE A 155 -25.26 -3.27 -16.68
N VAL A 156 -24.51 -3.01 -17.73
CA VAL A 156 -24.64 -3.70 -19.03
C VAL A 156 -24.12 -5.13 -18.96
N ASN A 157 -22.99 -5.33 -18.28
CA ASN A 157 -22.46 -6.66 -18.02
C ASN A 157 -23.38 -7.47 -17.09
N GLU A 158 -23.94 -6.83 -16.06
CA GLU A 158 -24.92 -7.45 -15.16
C GLU A 158 -26.18 -7.89 -15.94
N SER A 159 -26.72 -7.02 -16.79
CA SER A 159 -27.91 -7.33 -17.62
C SER A 159 -27.66 -8.52 -18.55
N LYS A 160 -26.50 -8.55 -19.22
CA LYS A 160 -26.08 -9.69 -20.05
C LYS A 160 -25.98 -10.99 -19.24
N GLN A 161 -25.35 -10.96 -18.06
CA GLN A 161 -25.19 -12.14 -17.22
C GLN A 161 -26.53 -12.64 -16.67
N ALA A 162 -27.42 -11.74 -16.25
CA ALA A 162 -28.75 -12.10 -15.75
C ALA A 162 -29.58 -12.83 -16.81
N ILE A 163 -29.63 -12.32 -18.04
CA ILE A 163 -30.35 -12.97 -19.15
C ILE A 163 -29.74 -14.33 -19.49
N LEU A 164 -28.40 -14.42 -19.59
CA LEU A 164 -27.72 -15.68 -19.91
C LEU A 164 -27.94 -16.76 -18.84
N LYS A 165 -28.03 -16.37 -17.56
CA LYS A 165 -28.25 -17.29 -16.45
C LYS A 165 -29.70 -17.77 -16.32
N HIS A 166 -30.68 -16.97 -16.72
CA HIS A 166 -32.09 -17.31 -16.53
C HIS A 166 -32.77 -17.91 -17.77
N ASP A 167 -32.44 -17.45 -18.98
CA ASP A 167 -33.14 -17.89 -20.21
C ASP A 167 -32.35 -18.96 -21.02
N PHE A 168 -31.06 -19.16 -20.72
CA PHE A 168 -30.18 -20.05 -21.49
C PHE A 168 -29.35 -21.02 -20.63
N THR A 169 -29.74 -21.20 -19.36
CA THR A 169 -29.19 -22.21 -18.45
C THR A 169 -30.26 -23.27 -18.21
#